data_AF-A0A2G1WH29-F1
#
_entry.id   AF-A0A2G1WH29-F1
#
_cell.length_a   1.000
_cell.length_b   1.000
_cell.length_c   1.000
_cell.angle_alpha   90.00
_cell.angle_beta   90.00
_cell.angle_gamma   90.00
#
_symmetry.space_group_name_H-M   'P 1'
#
loop_
_entity.id
_entity.type
_entity.pdbx_description
1 polymer ?
#
loop_
_entity_poly.entity_id
_entity_poly.type
_entity_poly.pdbx_seq_one_letter_code
_entity_poly.pdbx_strand_id
1 'polypeptide(L)'
;MTLDPNAALWRALLGSPSSPRRLGAAAGAGLFGATGLFAFASHALFDAIPEAFLWLFVLLGALLAVGAAYAGSGVLVSSALVFGPVYGPVTCYAWLISTREAAPVAFMLSFYGHGAPALWAPVAVVLVAVSYALGALGRQVVNRPERQ
;
A
#
# COMPACT_ATOMS: atom_id res chain seq x y z
N MET A 1 -25.32 1.70 25.78
CA MET A 1 -23.86 1.74 25.57
C MET A 1 -23.53 3.01 24.81
N THR A 2 -22.98 4.01 25.48
CA THR A 2 -22.42 5.21 24.83
C THR A 2 -21.17 4.79 24.06
N LEU A 3 -21.24 4.82 22.73
CA LEU A 3 -20.07 4.63 21.88
C LEU A 3 -19.17 5.85 22.05
N ASP A 4 -18.05 5.70 22.74
CA ASP A 4 -17.00 6.72 22.74
C ASP A 4 -16.42 6.82 21.32
N PRO A 5 -16.66 7.94 20.61
CA PRO A 5 -16.21 8.11 19.23
C PRO A 5 -14.69 8.06 19.12
N ASN A 6 -13.96 8.47 20.17
CA ASN A 6 -12.50 8.43 20.18
C ASN A 6 -12.00 6.99 20.26
N ALA A 7 -12.62 6.16 21.11
CA ALA A 7 -12.31 4.73 21.19
C ALA A 7 -12.62 3.98 19.89
N ALA A 8 -13.70 4.35 19.19
CA ALA A 8 -14.04 3.79 17.87
C ALA A 8 -12.99 4.17 16.81
N LEU A 9 -12.57 5.44 16.78
CA LEU A 9 -11.53 5.95 15.88
C LEU A 9 -10.20 5.21 16.09
N TRP A 10 -9.72 5.13 17.34
CA TRP A 10 -8.46 4.45 17.64
C TRP A 10 -8.49 2.96 17.28
N ARG A 11 -9.64 2.31 17.47
CA ARG A 11 -9.83 0.93 17.07
C ARG A 11 -9.81 0.77 15.55
N ALA A 12 -10.34 1.72 14.78
CA ALA A 12 -10.25 1.72 13.32
C ALA A 12 -8.82 1.98 12.83
N LEU A 13 -8.12 2.96 13.40
CA LEU A 13 -6.76 3.34 13.00
C LEU A 13 -5.73 2.27 13.34
N LEU A 14 -5.78 1.73 14.56
CA LEU A 14 -4.77 0.81 15.07
C LEU A 14 -5.22 -0.66 14.97
N GLY A 15 -6.51 -0.94 14.85
CA GLY A 15 -7.05 -2.31 14.86
C GLY A 15 -7.18 -2.89 16.26
N SER A 16 -7.42 -4.20 16.35
CA SER A 16 -7.49 -4.93 17.63
C SER A 16 -6.15 -4.91 18.38
N PRO A 17 -6.12 -4.87 19.73
CA PRO A 17 -4.90 -5.04 20.51
C PRO A 17 -4.21 -6.40 20.28
N SER A 18 -4.96 -7.43 19.84
CA SER A 18 -4.41 -8.73 19.45
C SER A 18 -3.88 -8.79 18.00
N SER A 19 -4.04 -7.71 17.22
CA SER A 19 -3.62 -7.71 15.82
C SER A 19 -2.09 -7.60 15.68
N PRO A 20 -1.47 -8.30 14.72
CA PRO A 20 -0.01 -8.29 14.53
C PRO A 20 0.47 -7.01 13.83
N ARG A 21 0.27 -5.84 14.48
CA ARG A 21 0.58 -4.50 13.93
C ARG A 21 2.03 -4.35 13.50
N ARG A 22 2.96 -4.86 14.31
CA ARG A 22 4.41 -4.79 14.06
C ARG A 22 4.81 -5.57 12.82
N LEU A 23 4.23 -6.76 12.62
CA LEU A 23 4.48 -7.58 11.42
C LEU A 23 3.94 -6.90 10.16
N GLY A 24 2.75 -6.30 10.24
CA GLY A 24 2.18 -5.55 9.13
C GLY A 24 3.01 -4.32 8.73
N ALA A 25 3.50 -3.56 9.71
CA ALA A 25 4.40 -2.43 9.46
C ALA A 25 5.75 -2.88 8.88
N ALA A 26 6.34 -3.95 9.43
CA ALA A 26 7.58 -4.54 8.91
C ALA A 26 7.41 -5.06 7.48
N ALA A 27 6.27 -5.68 7.16
CA ALA A 27 5.94 -6.13 5.81
C ALA A 27 5.78 -4.95 4.85
N GLY A 28 5.12 -3.86 5.26
CA GLY A 28 5.03 -2.64 4.47
C GLY A 28 6.40 -2.01 4.17
N ALA A 29 7.25 -1.90 5.18
CA ALA A 29 8.63 -1.43 5.01
C ALA A 29 9.47 -2.37 4.14
N GLY A 30 9.28 -3.69 4.28
CA GLY A 30 9.91 -4.70 3.44
C GLY A 30 9.49 -4.59 1.98
N LEU A 31 8.19 -4.41 1.70
CA LEU A 31 7.68 -4.19 0.35
C LEU A 31 8.22 -2.89 -0.26
N PHE A 32 8.32 -1.82 0.53
CA PHE A 32 8.97 -0.58 0.10
C PHE A 32 10.41 -0.81 -0.32
N GLY A 33 11.22 -1.43 0.55
CA GLY A 33 12.62 -1.70 0.27
C GLY A 33 12.81 -2.64 -0.92
N ALA A 34 12.04 -3.72 -0.99
CA ALA A 34 12.12 -4.72 -2.05
C ALA A 34 11.76 -4.12 -3.42
N THR A 35 10.66 -3.36 -3.51
CA THR A 35 10.24 -2.74 -4.77
C THR A 35 11.15 -1.60 -5.22
N GLY A 36 11.64 -0.79 -4.28
CA GLY A 36 12.65 0.24 -4.57
C GLY A 36 13.96 -0.36 -5.06
N LEU A 37 14.46 -1.41 -4.40
CA LEU A 37 15.69 -2.10 -4.81
C LEU A 37 15.52 -2.81 -6.16
N PHE A 38 14.35 -3.43 -6.40
CA PHE A 38 14.04 -4.07 -7.67
C PHE A 38 14.01 -3.06 -8.82
N ALA A 39 13.38 -1.90 -8.63
CA ALA A 39 13.39 -0.82 -9.61
C ALA A 39 14.82 -0.33 -9.88
N PHE A 40 15.58 -0.05 -8.82
CA PHE A 40 16.97 0.39 -8.94
C PHE A 40 17.85 -0.63 -9.70
N ALA A 41 17.80 -1.90 -9.31
CA ALA A 41 18.60 -2.95 -9.92
C ALA A 41 18.20 -3.18 -11.38
N SER A 42 16.90 -3.17 -11.69
CA SER A 42 16.40 -3.35 -13.05
C SER A 42 16.87 -2.21 -13.96
N HIS A 43 16.81 -0.97 -13.48
CA HIS A 43 17.36 0.19 -14.20
C HIS A 43 18.87 0.06 -14.43
N ALA A 44 19.62 -0.34 -13.41
CA ALA A 44 21.07 -0.48 -13.50
C ALA A 44 21.52 -1.61 -14.45
N LEU A 45 20.78 -2.71 -14.52
CA LEU A 45 21.13 -3.90 -15.31
C LEU A 45 20.62 -3.85 -16.76
N PHE A 46 19.44 -3.27 -16.98
CA PHE A 46 18.72 -3.39 -18.25
C PHE A 46 18.36 -2.05 -18.90
N ASP A 47 18.67 -0.91 -18.25
CA ASP A 47 18.19 0.45 -18.60
C ASP A 47 16.66 0.51 -18.82
N ALA A 48 15.96 -0.44 -18.22
CA ALA A 48 14.53 -0.64 -18.33
C ALA A 48 14.02 -1.27 -17.03
N ILE A 49 12.85 -0.84 -16.60
CA ILE A 49 12.19 -1.39 -15.42
C ILE A 49 10.90 -2.06 -15.88
N PRO A 50 10.70 -3.34 -15.53
CA PRO A 50 9.54 -4.06 -15.99
C PRO A 50 8.32 -3.68 -15.13
N GLU A 51 7.57 -2.67 -15.58
CA GLU A 51 6.41 -2.11 -14.85
C GLU A 51 5.40 -3.18 -14.42
N ALA A 52 5.21 -4.22 -15.24
CA ALA A 52 4.33 -5.34 -14.91
C ALA A 52 4.70 -6.02 -13.58
N PHE A 53 5.99 -6.16 -13.27
CA PHE A 53 6.43 -6.73 -12.00
C PHE A 53 6.17 -5.78 -10.82
N LEU A 54 6.35 -4.47 -11.01
CA LEU A 54 6.00 -3.48 -9.97
C LEU A 54 4.51 -3.51 -9.64
N TRP A 55 3.67 -3.66 -10.66
CA TRP A 55 2.23 -3.86 -10.48
C TRP A 55 1.88 -5.12 -9.69
N LEU A 56 2.61 -6.22 -9.88
CA LEU A 56 2.43 -7.43 -9.07
C LEU A 56 2.70 -7.16 -7.59
N PHE A 57 3.72 -6.34 -7.26
CA PHE A 57 3.97 -5.95 -5.87
C PHE A 57 2.87 -5.04 -5.29
N VAL A 58 2.31 -4.12 -6.10
CA VAL A 58 1.17 -3.30 -5.67
C VAL A 58 -0.06 -4.17 -5.40
N LEU A 59 -0.35 -5.13 -6.28
CA LEU A 59 -1.44 -6.10 -6.08
C LEU A 59 -1.22 -6.95 -4.84
N LEU A 60 0.00 -7.45 -4.63
CA LEU A 60 0.38 -8.20 -3.43
C LEU A 60 0.16 -7.37 -2.17
N GLY A 61 0.60 -6.11 -2.16
CA GLY A 61 0.38 -5.17 -1.05
C GLY A 61 -1.11 -4.96 -0.77
N ALA A 62 -1.92 -4.77 -1.80
CA ALA A 62 -3.36 -4.60 -1.68
C ALA A 62 -4.05 -5.86 -1.12
N LEU A 63 -3.66 -7.06 -1.58
CA LEU A 63 -4.17 -8.34 -1.07
C LEU A 63 -3.79 -8.57 0.40
N LEU A 64 -2.54 -8.27 0.76
CA LEU A 64 -2.08 -8.33 2.15
C LEU A 64 -2.84 -7.32 3.02
N ALA A 65 -3.13 -6.13 2.51
CA ALA A 65 -3.94 -5.13 3.21
C ALA A 65 -5.38 -5.61 3.47
N VAL A 66 -6.01 -6.30 2.51
CA VAL A 66 -7.31 -6.96 2.69
C VAL A 66 -7.23 -8.02 3.77
N GLY A 67 -6.26 -8.94 3.67
CA GLY A 67 -6.09 -10.02 4.65
C GLY A 67 -5.80 -9.50 6.06
N ALA A 68 -4.99 -8.45 6.18
CA ALA A 68 -4.70 -7.81 7.45
C ALA A 68 -5.96 -7.15 8.05
N ALA A 69 -6.71 -6.41 7.25
CA ALA A 69 -7.96 -5.78 7.69
C ALA A 69 -9.00 -6.84 8.10
N TYR A 70 -9.08 -7.96 7.37
CA TYR A 70 -9.89 -9.12 7.74
C TYR A 70 -9.47 -9.72 9.09
N ALA A 71 -8.17 -9.82 9.36
CA ALA A 71 -7.64 -10.23 10.66
C ALA A 71 -7.85 -9.18 11.77
N GLY A 72 -8.41 -8.01 11.46
CA GLY A 72 -8.65 -6.93 12.40
C GLY A 72 -7.47 -6.00 12.64
N SER A 73 -6.54 -5.91 11.70
CA SER A 73 -5.56 -4.84 11.69
C SER A 73 -6.25 -3.49 11.42
N GLY A 74 -5.61 -2.40 11.83
CA GLY A 74 -6.10 -1.05 11.60
C GLY A 74 -5.73 -0.51 10.21
N VAL A 75 -6.37 0.60 9.84
CA VAL A 75 -6.12 1.31 8.57
C VAL A 75 -4.64 1.65 8.39
N LEU A 76 -3.87 1.91 9.46
CA LEU A 76 -2.44 2.20 9.38
C LEU A 76 -1.62 1.04 8.80
N VAL A 77 -1.97 -0.21 9.15
CA VAL A 77 -1.29 -1.40 8.62
C VAL A 77 -1.63 -1.57 7.14
N SER A 78 -2.91 -1.46 6.78
CA SER A 78 -3.35 -1.48 5.37
C SER A 78 -2.69 -0.37 4.56
N SER A 79 -2.51 0.81 5.15
CA SER A 79 -1.81 1.93 4.54
C SER A 79 -0.35 1.56 4.25
N ALA A 80 0.39 1.08 5.25
CA ALA A 80 1.79 0.69 5.06
C ALA A 80 1.97 -0.38 3.97
N LEU A 81 1.06 -1.36 3.90
CA LEU A 81 1.10 -2.45 2.93
C LEU A 81 0.80 -2.02 1.49
N VAL A 82 0.02 -0.95 1.29
CA VAL A 82 -0.26 -0.39 -0.05
C VAL A 82 0.77 0.67 -0.44
N PHE A 83 1.07 1.59 0.47
CA PHE A 83 2.02 2.67 0.20
C PHE A 83 3.45 2.15 0.00
N GLY A 84 3.86 1.10 0.70
CA GLY A 84 5.18 0.51 0.57
C GLY A 84 5.55 0.17 -0.88
N PRO A 85 4.86 -0.78 -1.54
CA PRO A 85 5.17 -1.19 -2.90
C PRO A 85 4.92 -0.10 -3.95
N VAL A 86 4.06 0.89 -3.68
CA VAL A 86 3.85 2.03 -4.58
C VAL A 86 5.00 3.03 -4.50
N TYR A 87 5.40 3.42 -3.29
CA TYR A 87 6.36 4.51 -3.11
C TYR A 87 7.81 4.06 -3.17
N GLY A 88 8.11 2.77 -3.02
CA GLY A 88 9.45 2.23 -3.28
C GLY A 88 9.99 2.62 -4.66
N PRO A 89 9.32 2.21 -5.77
CA PRO A 89 9.74 2.54 -7.12
C PRO A 89 9.59 4.04 -7.42
N VAL A 90 8.51 4.69 -6.97
CA VAL A 90 8.31 6.14 -7.19
C VAL A 90 9.45 6.96 -6.59
N THR A 91 9.92 6.61 -5.39
CA THR A 91 11.06 7.29 -4.75
C THR A 91 12.35 7.04 -5.52
N CYS A 92 12.60 5.81 -5.96
CA CYS A 92 13.75 5.47 -6.78
C CYS A 92 13.77 6.29 -8.09
N TYR A 93 12.63 6.38 -8.77
CA TYR A 93 12.51 7.13 -10.01
C TYR A 93 12.63 8.63 -9.81
N ALA A 94 12.02 9.19 -8.77
CA ALA A 94 12.16 10.60 -8.46
C ALA A 94 13.63 10.98 -8.22
N TRP A 95 14.38 10.10 -7.54
CA TRP A 95 15.82 10.27 -7.34
C TRP A 95 16.62 10.18 -8.66
N LEU A 96 16.36 9.17 -9.50
CA LEU A 96 17.00 9.04 -10.82
C LEU A 96 16.71 10.23 -11.75
N ILE A 97 15.49 10.76 -11.69
CA ILE A 97 15.06 11.93 -12.44
C ILE A 97 15.79 13.19 -11.95
N SER A 98 15.93 13.37 -10.64
CA SER A 98 16.62 14.54 -10.07
C SER A 98 18.11 14.61 -10.45
N THR A 99 18.69 13.51 -10.92
CA THR A 99 20.10 13.40 -11.31
C THR A 99 20.31 13.40 -12.83
N ARG A 100 19.25 13.52 -13.65
CA ARG A 100 19.32 13.54 -15.12
C ARG A 100 18.70 14.83 -15.68
N GLU A 101 19.31 15.42 -16.72
CA GLU A 101 18.89 16.71 -17.30
C GLU A 101 17.55 16.66 -18.05
N ALA A 102 17.14 15.50 -18.56
CA ALA A 102 15.88 15.32 -19.27
C ALA A 102 15.12 14.11 -18.71
N ALA A 103 13.93 14.36 -18.16
CA ALA A 103 13.04 13.33 -17.66
C ALA A 103 11.70 13.39 -18.40
N PRO A 104 11.19 12.26 -18.93
CA PRO A 104 9.93 12.24 -19.65
C PRO A 104 8.75 12.51 -18.73
N VAL A 105 7.67 13.03 -19.32
CA VAL A 105 6.38 13.26 -18.64
C VAL A 105 5.79 11.90 -18.25
N ALA A 106 5.24 11.81 -17.04
CA ALA A 106 4.62 10.57 -16.54
C ALA A 106 3.36 10.24 -17.34
N PHE A 107 3.26 8.99 -17.82
CA PHE A 107 2.00 8.44 -18.30
C PHE A 107 1.10 8.03 -17.12
N MET A 108 -0.22 8.01 -17.35
CA MET A 108 -1.21 7.64 -16.34
C MET A 108 -0.88 6.27 -15.73
N LEU A 109 -0.75 6.20 -14.40
CA LEU A 109 -0.36 4.99 -13.64
C LEU A 109 1.06 4.44 -13.90
N SER A 110 1.92 5.14 -14.64
CA SER A 110 3.34 4.77 -14.68
C SER A 110 4.00 5.11 -13.34
N PHE A 111 5.00 4.33 -12.97
CA PHE A 111 5.87 4.64 -11.82
C PHE A 111 6.94 5.69 -12.18
N TYR A 112 7.06 6.02 -13.47
CA TYR A 112 8.09 6.88 -14.02
C TYR A 112 7.54 8.24 -14.48
N GLY A 113 8.41 9.25 -14.45
CA GLY A 113 8.13 10.62 -14.88
C GLY A 113 7.81 11.58 -13.73
N HIS A 114 8.01 12.88 -13.97
CA HIS A 114 7.93 13.94 -12.95
C HIS A 114 6.57 14.00 -12.20
N GLY A 115 5.48 13.59 -12.87
CA GLY A 115 4.13 13.59 -12.30
C GLY A 115 3.74 12.32 -11.54
N ALA A 116 4.55 11.26 -11.58
CA ALA A 116 4.18 9.96 -11.04
C ALA A 116 3.80 10.01 -9.54
N PRO A 117 4.52 10.73 -8.64
CA PRO A 117 4.11 10.83 -7.23
C PRO A 117 2.72 11.45 -7.06
N ALA A 118 2.42 12.52 -7.80
CA ALA A 118 1.14 13.22 -7.72
C ALA A 118 -0.02 12.37 -8.28
N LEU A 119 0.24 11.56 -9.31
CA LEU A 119 -0.74 10.64 -9.89
C LEU A 119 -0.99 9.41 -9.00
N TRP A 120 0.05 8.86 -8.36
CA TRP A 120 -0.08 7.70 -7.50
C TRP A 120 -0.69 8.01 -6.13
N ALA A 121 -0.55 9.22 -5.61
CA ALA A 121 -1.14 9.62 -4.34
C ALA A 121 -2.65 9.33 -4.22
N PRO A 122 -3.54 9.82 -5.12
CA PRO A 122 -4.97 9.52 -5.04
C PRO A 122 -5.26 8.03 -5.27
N VAL A 123 -4.52 7.36 -6.16
CA VAL A 123 -4.69 5.93 -6.45
C VAL A 123 -4.37 5.07 -5.22
N ALA A 124 -3.26 5.35 -4.54
CA ALA A 124 -2.86 4.65 -3.32
C ALA A 124 -3.89 4.85 -2.20
N VAL A 125 -4.42 6.07 -2.03
CA VAL A 125 -5.46 6.36 -1.04
C VAL A 125 -6.73 5.54 -1.32
N VAL A 126 -7.17 5.50 -2.58
CA VAL A 126 -8.34 4.68 -2.99
C VAL A 126 -8.07 3.19 -2.74
N LEU A 127 -6.88 2.69 -3.10
CA LEU A 127 -6.49 1.31 -2.85
C LEU A 127 -6.52 0.96 -1.35
N VAL A 128 -5.98 1.82 -0.49
CA VAL A 128 -6.04 1.63 0.97
C VAL A 128 -7.49 1.54 1.45
N ALA A 129 -8.33 2.49 1.03
CA ALA A 129 -9.72 2.55 1.46
C ALA A 129 -10.49 1.30 1.02
N VAL A 130 -10.35 0.89 -0.24
CA VAL A 130 -11.01 -0.29 -0.81
C VAL A 130 -10.50 -1.57 -0.15
N SER A 131 -9.18 -1.76 -0.05
CA SER A 131 -8.61 -2.95 0.58
C SER A 131 -9.05 -3.09 2.04
N TYR A 132 -9.02 -2.00 2.80
CA TYR A 132 -9.47 -2.01 4.19
C TYR A 132 -10.97 -2.31 4.29
N ALA A 133 -11.80 -1.65 3.48
CA ALA A 133 -13.24 -1.87 3.47
C ALA A 133 -13.59 -3.32 3.12
N LEU A 134 -12.95 -3.90 2.10
CA LEU A 134 -13.15 -5.30 1.71
C LEU A 134 -12.81 -6.27 2.84
N GLY A 135 -11.65 -6.09 3.49
CA GLY A 135 -11.26 -6.95 4.61
C GLY A 135 -12.18 -6.81 5.82
N ALA A 136 -12.53 -5.57 6.19
CA ALA A 136 -13.41 -5.28 7.31
C ALA A 136 -14.84 -5.78 7.08
N LEU A 137 -15.41 -5.54 5.90
CA LEU A 137 -16.75 -6.02 5.52
C LEU A 137 -16.78 -7.54 5.41
N GLY A 138 -15.78 -8.16 4.79
CA GLY A 138 -15.66 -9.62 4.71
C GLY A 138 -15.68 -10.25 6.10
N ARG A 139 -14.93 -9.67 7.04
CA ARG A 139 -14.95 -10.11 8.45
C ARG A 139 -16.34 -9.96 9.07
N GLN A 140 -17.02 -8.84 8.84
CA GLN A 140 -18.36 -8.60 9.39
C GLN A 140 -19.41 -9.57 8.83
N VAL A 141 -19.33 -9.91 7.55
CA VAL A 141 -20.24 -10.87 6.91
C VAL A 141 -20.03 -12.26 7.48
N VAL A 142 -18.79 -12.72 7.61
CA VAL A 142 -18.47 -14.05 8.16
C VAL A 142 -18.80 -14.15 9.66
N ASN A 143 -18.54 -13.10 10.43
CA ASN A 143 -18.80 -13.08 11.87
C ASN A 143 -20.20 -12.56 12.22
N ARG A 144 -21.10 -12.35 11.27
CA ARG A 144 -22.51 -12.19 11.60
C ARG A 144 -22.99 -13.57 12.05
N PRO A 145 -23.28 -13.79 13.35
CA PRO A 145 -24.05 -14.96 13.71
C PRO A 145 -25.35 -14.87 12.94
N GLU A 146 -25.77 -15.98 12.35
CA GLU A 146 -27.10 -16.15 11.81
C GLU A 146 -28.09 -15.56 12.83
N ARG A 147 -28.72 -14.43 12.48
CA ARG A 147 -29.92 -13.99 13.18
C ARG A 147 -31.04 -14.91 12.69
N GLN A 148 -31.08 -16.14 13.20
CA GLN A 148 -32.29 -16.98 13.28
C GLN A 148 -32.23 -17.78 14.58
#